data_AF-A0A7V3CEP3-F1
#
_entry.id   AF-A0A7V3CEP3-F1
#
_cell.length_a   1.000
_cell.length_b   1.000
_cell.length_c   1.000
_cell.angle_alpha   90.00
_cell.angle_beta   90.00
_cell.angle_gamma   90.00
#
_symmetry.space_group_name_H-M   'P 1'
#
loop_
_entity.id
_entity.type
_entity.pdbx_description
1 polymer ?
#
loop_
_entity_poly.entity_id
_entity_poly.type
_entity_poly.pdbx_seq_one_letter_code
_entity_poly.pdbx_strand_id
1 'polypeptide(L)'
;MKNLFVAGFFLLSLLAVAGCGRASETVETVQGPEPELRPALATPGERAVPEIDGDLIKVNNVLCAVSRTPMSQETLGKFTGRVVYAGNNPKYRGKTFEFNYCCAMCQQMFPQKFAKDPDGVLRFHGLL
;
A
#
# COMPACT_ATOMS: atom_id res chain seq x y z
N MET A 1 40.57 10.43 -54.84
CA MET A 1 40.08 9.56 -55.94
C MET A 1 38.55 9.54 -55.84
N LYS A 2 37.85 10.20 -56.77
CA LYS A 2 36.84 9.63 -57.68
C LYS A 2 35.73 8.90 -56.90
N ASN A 3 34.49 9.40 -56.84
CA ASN A 3 33.58 9.35 -57.98
C ASN A 3 32.49 10.44 -57.94
N LEU A 4 32.40 11.14 -59.07
CA LEU A 4 31.26 11.87 -59.59
C LEU A 4 30.45 10.86 -60.44
N PHE A 5 29.14 10.72 -60.31
CA PHE A 5 28.26 10.43 -61.45
C PHE A 5 26.79 10.69 -61.12
N VAL A 6 26.14 11.38 -62.05
CA VAL A 6 24.78 11.89 -62.09
C VAL A 6 23.90 10.91 -62.87
N ALA A 7 22.65 10.71 -62.44
CA ALA A 7 21.49 10.34 -63.27
C ALA A 7 20.23 10.74 -62.47
N GLY A 8 19.30 11.58 -62.92
CA GLY A 8 18.66 11.66 -64.23
C GLY A 8 17.34 10.87 -64.15
N PHE A 9 16.20 11.47 -63.81
CA PHE A 9 15.21 12.16 -64.68
C PHE A 9 13.98 11.25 -64.99
N PHE A 10 12.80 11.88 -65.12
CA PHE A 10 11.49 11.38 -65.62
C PHE A 10 10.63 10.54 -64.65
N LEU A 11 9.29 10.66 -64.55
CA LEU A 11 8.27 11.64 -64.96
C LEU A 11 6.93 11.17 -64.35
N LEU A 12 6.02 12.13 -64.14
CA LEU A 12 4.54 12.06 -64.03
C LEU A 12 3.83 10.70 -64.08
N SER A 13 2.82 10.52 -63.21
CA SER A 13 1.37 10.45 -63.56
C SER A 13 0.52 10.05 -62.35
N LEU A 14 -0.37 10.95 -61.89
CA LEU A 14 -1.85 10.91 -62.01
C LEU A 14 -2.61 9.93 -61.07
N LEU A 15 -3.44 10.56 -60.23
CA LEU A 15 -4.82 10.23 -59.82
C LEU A 15 -5.21 8.77 -59.47
N ALA A 16 -5.67 8.58 -58.23
CA ALA A 16 -6.96 7.94 -57.97
C ALA A 16 -7.55 8.39 -56.63
N VAL A 17 -8.87 8.52 -56.63
CA VAL A 17 -9.75 9.14 -55.62
C VAL A 17 -10.37 8.06 -54.72
N ALA A 18 -10.77 8.51 -53.52
CA ALA A 18 -11.80 7.98 -52.62
C ALA A 18 -11.51 6.74 -51.77
N GLY A 19 -11.79 6.91 -50.48
CA GLY A 19 -11.98 5.83 -49.52
C GLY A 19 -12.20 6.37 -48.11
N CYS A 20 -13.44 6.75 -47.79
CA CYS A 20 -13.89 6.95 -46.41
C CYS A 20 -13.60 5.68 -45.59
N GLY A 21 -12.87 5.82 -44.48
CA GLY A 21 -12.59 4.72 -43.56
C GLY A 21 -12.16 5.27 -42.22
N ARG A 22 -13.13 5.61 -41.40
CA ARG A 22 -12.99 6.00 -40.00
C ARG A 22 -12.32 4.84 -39.25
N ALA A 23 -11.02 4.94 -38.96
CA ALA A 23 -10.30 3.98 -38.14
C ALA A 23 -10.09 4.60 -36.75
N SER A 24 -10.80 4.00 -35.79
CA SER A 24 -10.78 4.30 -34.37
C SER A 24 -9.38 4.51 -33.81
N GLU A 25 -9.29 5.53 -32.95
CA GLU A 25 -8.29 5.60 -31.89
C GLU A 25 -8.32 4.29 -31.07
N THR A 26 -7.35 3.41 -31.30
CA THR A 26 -6.98 2.41 -30.29
C THR A 26 -6.10 3.11 -29.28
N VAL A 27 -6.74 3.68 -28.25
CA VAL A 27 -6.08 4.00 -26.99
C VAL A 27 -5.63 2.67 -26.40
N GLU A 28 -4.35 2.34 -26.57
CA GLU A 28 -3.69 1.29 -25.79
C GLU A 28 -3.75 1.72 -24.32
N THR A 29 -4.79 1.23 -23.65
CA THR A 29 -4.88 1.29 -22.20
C THR A 29 -3.86 0.30 -21.68
N VAL A 30 -2.64 0.75 -21.42
CA VAL A 30 -1.66 0.02 -20.61
C VAL A 30 -2.28 -0.10 -19.21
N GLN A 31 -3.03 -1.17 -18.98
CA GLN A 31 -3.39 -1.63 -17.66
C GLN A 31 -2.09 -2.08 -16.98
N GLY A 32 -1.35 -1.12 -16.42
CA GLY A 32 -0.37 -1.41 -15.39
C GLY A 32 -1.06 -2.15 -14.25
N PRO A 33 -0.35 -3.00 -13.49
CA PRO A 33 -0.94 -3.70 -12.36
C PRO A 33 -1.56 -2.65 -11.43
N GLU A 34 -2.86 -2.81 -11.18
CA GLU A 34 -3.60 -2.03 -10.20
C GLU A 34 -2.78 -1.99 -8.90
N PRO A 35 -2.48 -0.82 -8.33
CA PRO A 35 -1.72 -0.77 -7.10
C PRO A 35 -2.55 -1.46 -6.03
N GLU A 36 -2.12 -2.65 -5.58
CA GLU A 36 -2.66 -3.25 -4.36
C GLU A 36 -2.60 -2.15 -3.29
N LEU A 37 -3.78 -1.74 -2.82
CA LEU A 37 -3.95 -0.72 -1.79
C LEU A 37 -3.49 -1.31 -0.44
N ARG A 38 -2.22 -1.70 -0.34
CA ARG A 38 -1.60 -2.12 0.90
C ARG A 38 -1.57 -0.89 1.79
N PRO A 39 -2.17 -0.92 2.99
CA PRO A 39 -2.13 0.25 3.84
C PRO A 39 -0.68 0.60 4.14
N ALA A 40 -0.29 1.84 3.84
CA ALA A 40 1.06 2.31 4.11
C ALA A 40 1.34 2.20 5.60
N LEU A 41 2.53 1.70 5.96
CA LEU A 41 2.99 1.67 7.35
C LEU A 41 3.11 3.12 7.84
N ALA A 42 2.35 3.49 8.87
CA ALA A 42 2.30 4.88 9.31
C ALA A 42 3.62 5.30 9.97
N THR A 43 4.22 6.38 9.47
CA THR A 43 5.50 6.94 9.95
C THR A 43 5.41 7.54 11.37
N PRO A 44 6.53 7.86 12.06
CA PRO A 44 6.47 8.55 13.34
C PRO A 44 5.71 9.88 13.22
N GLY A 45 4.59 10.00 13.94
CA GLY A 45 3.71 11.18 13.88
C GLY A 45 2.50 11.01 12.96
N GLU A 46 2.37 9.88 12.26
CA GLU A 46 1.27 9.59 11.35
C GLU A 46 0.26 8.58 11.94
N ARG A 47 -1.01 8.71 11.56
CA ARG A 47 -2.10 7.83 11.99
C ARG A 47 -2.00 6.49 11.26
N ALA A 48 -2.08 5.39 11.99
CA ALA A 48 -2.03 4.06 11.38
C ALA A 48 -3.30 3.77 10.58
N VAL A 49 -3.16 3.42 9.29
CA VAL A 49 -4.27 2.93 8.48
C VAL A 49 -4.31 1.41 8.62
N PRO A 50 -5.30 0.85 9.33
CA PRO A 50 -5.33 -0.58 9.56
C PRO A 50 -5.75 -1.35 8.30
N GLU A 51 -5.20 -2.55 8.11
CA GLU A 51 -5.74 -3.54 7.19
C GLU A 51 -6.84 -4.33 7.91
N ILE A 52 -7.98 -4.57 7.26
CA ILE A 52 -9.10 -5.31 7.84
C ILE A 52 -9.32 -6.58 7.01
N ASP A 53 -9.18 -7.73 7.67
CA ASP A 53 -9.40 -9.06 7.11
C ASP A 53 -10.39 -9.83 8.01
N GLY A 54 -11.68 -9.69 7.71
CA GLY A 54 -12.77 -10.24 8.52
C GLY A 54 -12.76 -9.69 9.96
N ASP A 55 -12.42 -10.56 10.92
CA ASP A 55 -12.30 -10.22 12.33
C ASP A 55 -10.87 -9.88 12.77
N LEU A 56 -9.90 -9.97 11.88
CA LEU A 56 -8.53 -9.52 12.09
C LEU A 56 -8.37 -8.08 11.62
N ILE A 57 -7.80 -7.24 12.48
CA ILE A 57 -7.44 -5.86 12.19
C ILE A 57 -5.92 -5.72 12.38
N LYS A 58 -5.17 -5.58 11.30
CA LYS A 58 -3.73 -5.35 11.36
C LYS A 58 -3.49 -3.86 11.50
N VAL A 59 -2.83 -3.43 12.57
CA VAL A 59 -2.70 -2.01 12.91
C VAL A 59 -1.60 -1.29 12.12
N ASN A 60 -0.77 -1.99 11.34
CA ASN A 60 0.22 -1.39 10.41
C ASN A 60 1.03 -0.22 11.01
N ASN A 61 1.42 -0.37 12.28
CA ASN A 61 2.13 0.64 13.05
C ASN A 61 3.65 0.53 12.85
N VAL A 62 4.35 1.67 12.68
CA VAL A 62 5.82 1.70 12.76
C VAL A 62 6.35 2.05 14.15
N LEU A 63 5.48 2.55 15.03
CA LEU A 63 5.84 2.77 16.43
C LEU A 63 5.58 1.50 17.22
N CYS A 64 6.56 1.06 18.01
CA CYS A 64 6.41 -0.11 18.85
C CYS A 64 5.19 0.05 19.78
N ALA A 65 4.26 -0.90 19.74
CA ALA A 65 2.97 -0.75 20.44
C ALA A 65 3.11 -0.63 21.98
N VAL A 66 4.26 -1.02 22.54
CA VAL A 66 4.58 -0.87 23.98
C VAL A 66 5.30 0.45 24.28
N SER A 67 6.50 0.63 23.70
CA SER A 67 7.40 1.75 24.04
C SER A 67 7.10 3.03 23.27
N ARG A 68 6.29 2.95 22.20
CA ARG A 68 5.99 4.04 21.25
C ARG A 68 7.21 4.56 20.49
N THR A 69 8.34 3.86 20.54
CA THR A 69 9.55 4.21 19.81
C THR A 69 9.42 3.81 18.34
N PRO A 70 9.98 4.59 17.39
CA PRO A 70 10.06 4.18 15.99
C PRO A 70 10.80 2.85 15.83
N MET A 71 10.29 1.99 14.96
CA MET A 71 10.94 0.74 14.56
C MET A 71 11.69 0.94 13.25
N SER A 72 12.86 0.30 13.13
CA SER A 72 13.58 0.22 11.86
C SER A 72 12.84 -0.67 10.88
N GLN A 73 13.08 -0.49 9.58
CA GLN A 73 12.52 -1.35 8.54
C GLN A 73 12.86 -2.84 8.77
N GLU A 74 14.03 -3.14 9.33
CA GLU A 74 14.47 -4.51 9.68
C GLU A 74 13.64 -5.16 10.80
N THR A 75 12.93 -4.35 11.59
CA THR A 75 12.15 -4.81 12.75
C THR A 75 10.66 -4.88 12.45
N LEU A 76 10.17 -4.11 11.47
CA LEU A 76 8.75 -4.11 11.08
C LEU A 76 8.34 -5.51 10.60
N GLY A 77 7.20 -6.02 11.09
CA GLY A 77 6.71 -7.36 10.79
C GLY A 77 7.47 -8.51 11.45
N LYS A 78 8.66 -8.27 12.03
CA LYS A 78 9.48 -9.32 12.65
C LYS A 78 8.89 -9.81 13.97
N PHE A 79 8.38 -8.89 14.77
CA PHE A 79 7.70 -9.19 16.02
C PHE A 79 6.27 -8.70 15.93
N THR A 80 5.33 -9.62 15.75
CA THR A 80 3.90 -9.32 15.70
C THR A 80 3.16 -10.12 16.75
N GLY A 81 1.95 -9.70 17.10
CA GLY A 81 1.17 -10.43 18.09
C GLY A 81 -0.23 -9.90 18.18
N ARG A 82 -1.11 -10.81 18.60
CA ARG A 82 -2.55 -10.65 18.51
C ARG A 82 -3.18 -10.49 19.89
N VAL A 83 -4.20 -9.64 19.95
CA VAL A 83 -5.01 -9.42 21.14
C VAL A 83 -6.48 -9.30 20.73
N VAL A 84 -7.37 -9.89 21.52
CA VAL A 84 -8.81 -9.72 21.33
C VAL A 84 -9.25 -8.45 22.03
N TYR A 85 -9.96 -7.58 21.34
CA TYR A 85 -10.47 -6.35 21.92
C TYR A 85 -11.68 -6.61 22.81
N ALA A 86 -11.51 -6.27 24.08
CA ALA A 86 -12.51 -6.38 25.15
C ALA A 86 -12.91 -5.00 25.72
N GLY A 87 -12.72 -3.92 24.95
CA GLY A 87 -13.05 -2.55 25.37
C GLY A 87 -14.50 -2.14 25.17
N ASN A 88 -14.74 -0.82 25.24
CA ASN A 88 -16.09 -0.27 25.25
C ASN A 88 -16.69 -0.02 23.86
N ASN A 89 -15.86 0.08 22.82
CA ASN A 89 -16.34 0.39 21.48
C ASN A 89 -17.01 -0.84 20.83
N PRO A 90 -18.32 -0.77 20.52
CA PRO A 90 -19.06 -1.90 19.96
C PRO A 90 -18.57 -2.33 18.57
N LYS A 91 -17.97 -1.42 17.78
CA LYS A 91 -17.42 -1.71 16.44
C LYS A 91 -16.30 -2.76 16.49
N TYR A 92 -15.53 -2.77 17.57
CA TYR A 92 -14.33 -3.59 17.70
C TYR A 92 -14.46 -4.72 18.70
N ARG A 93 -15.56 -4.78 19.47
CA ARG A 93 -15.76 -5.82 20.48
C ARG A 93 -15.67 -7.22 19.87
N GLY A 94 -14.79 -8.04 20.43
CA GLY A 94 -14.53 -9.39 19.94
C GLY A 94 -13.61 -9.49 18.72
N LYS A 95 -13.22 -8.35 18.11
CA LYS A 95 -12.26 -8.35 17.01
C LYS A 95 -10.84 -8.57 17.52
N THR A 96 -10.03 -9.21 16.68
CA THR A 96 -8.63 -9.46 16.96
C THR A 96 -7.77 -8.38 16.30
N PHE A 97 -6.87 -7.79 17.07
CA PHE A 97 -5.92 -6.81 16.58
C PHE A 97 -4.52 -7.41 16.51
N GLU A 98 -3.81 -7.16 15.42
CA GLU A 98 -2.40 -7.52 15.27
C GLU A 98 -1.54 -6.25 15.23
N PHE A 99 -0.53 -6.19 16.10
CA PHE A 99 0.39 -5.06 16.23
C PHE A 99 1.83 -5.47 15.94
N ASN A 100 2.62 -4.53 15.44
CA ASN A 100 4.08 -4.65 15.37
C ASN A 100 4.75 -4.23 16.70
N TYR A 101 5.83 -4.92 17.06
CA TYR A 101 6.66 -4.67 18.22
C TYR A 101 8.13 -4.55 17.86
N CYS A 102 8.87 -3.85 18.72
CA CYS A 102 10.28 -3.57 18.54
C CYS A 102 11.19 -4.71 19.04
N CYS A 103 10.67 -5.64 19.86
CA CYS A 103 11.39 -6.80 20.36
C CYS A 103 10.44 -7.86 20.94
N ALA A 104 10.96 -9.08 21.16
CA ALA A 104 10.21 -10.19 21.74
C ALA A 104 9.65 -9.88 23.15
N MET A 105 10.40 -9.14 23.98
CA MET A 105 9.92 -8.77 25.31
C MET A 105 8.68 -7.86 25.24
N CYS A 106 8.66 -6.90 24.30
CA CYS A 106 7.49 -6.06 24.06
C CYS A 106 6.28 -6.88 23.63
N GLN A 107 6.47 -7.86 22.75
CA GLN A 107 5.41 -8.79 22.34
C GLN A 107 4.83 -9.57 23.52
N GLN A 108 5.66 -10.02 24.47
CA GLN A 108 5.21 -10.74 25.66
C GLN A 108 4.44 -9.87 26.66
N MET A 109 4.88 -8.62 26.87
CA MET A 109 4.25 -7.70 27.82
C MET A 109 2.97 -7.06 27.29
N PHE A 110 2.84 -6.91 25.97
CA PHE A 110 1.78 -6.13 25.36
C PHE A 110 0.36 -6.64 25.68
N PRO A 111 0.03 -7.94 25.69
CA PRO A 111 -1.31 -8.41 26.03
C PRO A 111 -1.81 -7.91 27.38
N GLN A 112 -0.93 -7.87 28.40
CA GLN A 112 -1.28 -7.34 29.72
C GLN A 112 -1.48 -5.83 29.69
N LYS A 113 -0.65 -5.10 28.94
CA LYS A 113 -0.82 -3.65 28.74
C LYS A 113 -2.14 -3.33 28.03
N PHE A 114 -2.47 -4.11 27.00
CA PHE A 114 -3.68 -3.96 26.21
C PHE A 114 -4.93 -4.27 27.04
N ALA A 115 -4.92 -5.34 27.83
CA ALA A 115 -6.05 -5.71 28.69
C ALA A 115 -6.37 -4.63 29.75
N LYS A 116 -5.38 -3.86 30.20
CA LYS A 116 -5.56 -2.77 31.18
C LYS A 116 -6.28 -1.55 30.60
N ASP A 117 -6.01 -1.21 29.34
CA ASP A 117 -6.59 -0.03 28.67
C ASP A 117 -6.67 -0.25 27.15
N PRO A 118 -7.61 -1.09 26.67
CA PRO A 118 -7.72 -1.41 25.25
C PRO A 118 -8.15 -0.18 24.43
N ASP A 119 -8.99 0.68 24.99
CA ASP A 119 -9.51 1.87 24.33
C ASP A 119 -8.40 2.92 24.15
N GLY A 120 -7.59 3.15 25.18
CA GLY A 120 -6.45 4.06 25.11
C GLY A 120 -5.39 3.61 24.11
N VAL A 121 -5.14 2.30 23.99
CA VAL A 121 -4.24 1.76 22.96
C VAL A 121 -4.79 2.01 21.56
N LEU A 122 -6.07 1.70 21.30
CA LEU A 122 -6.67 1.95 19.99
C LEU A 122 -6.70 3.45 19.65
N ARG A 123 -7.00 4.32 20.63
CA ARG A 123 -6.94 5.78 20.44
C ARG A 123 -5.54 6.27 20.09
N PHE A 124 -4.51 5.74 20.74
CA PHE A 124 -3.12 6.06 20.42
C PHE A 124 -2.77 5.73 18.97
N HIS A 125 -3.29 4.61 18.45
CA HIS A 125 -3.11 4.24 17.04
C HIS A 125 -4.14 4.89 16.09
N GLY A 126 -4.98 5.79 16.62
CA GLY A 126 -5.98 6.53 15.84
C GLY A 126 -7.15 5.68 15.37
N LEU A 127 -7.40 4.53 15.99
CA LEU A 127 -8.49 3.63 15.65
C LEU A 127 -9.80 3.98 16.40
N LEU A 128 -9.68 4.78 17.46
CA LEU A 128 -10.77 5.39 18.24
C LEU A 128 -10.58 6.91 18.32
#